data_AF-A0A950EZQ1-F1
#
_entry.id   AF-A0A950EZQ1-F1
#
_cell.length_a   1.000
_cell.length_b   1.000
_cell.length_c   1.000
_cell.angle_alpha   90.00
_cell.angle_beta   90.00
_cell.angle_gamma   90.00
#
_symmetry.space_group_name_H-M   'P 1'
#
loop_
_entity.id
_entity.type
_entity.pdbx_description
1 polymer ?
#
loop_
_entity_poly.entity_id
_entity_poly.type
_entity_poly.pdbx_seq_one_letter_code
_entity_poly.pdbx_strand_id
1 'polypeptide(L)' 'MLATATLRVNETFVSVQGEGAQIGAPAFFIRLDGCPLRCAWCDTPYALEGTAGAAMSVDAIVERVAD' A
#
# COMPACT_ATOMS: atom_id res chain seq x y z
N MET A 1 13.53 -13.68 17.62
CA MET A 1 13.42 -12.50 16.74
C MET A 1 12.92 -13.00 15.41
N LEU A 2 11.66 -12.75 15.06
CA LEU A 2 11.19 -12.94 13.69
C LEU A 2 11.88 -11.87 12.84
N ALA A 3 12.49 -12.25 11.72
CA ALA A 3 13.03 -11.28 10.80
C ALA A 3 11.90 -10.35 10.35
N THR A 4 12.08 -9.03 10.50
CA THR A 4 11.09 -8.05 10.05
C THR A 4 10.87 -8.24 8.55
N ALA A 5 9.64 -8.55 8.14
CA ALA A 5 9.31 -8.74 6.73
C ALA A 5 9.59 -7.45 5.94
N THR A 6 10.13 -7.60 4.73
CA THR A 6 10.29 -6.50 3.78
C THR A 6 9.22 -6.59 2.71
N LEU A 7 8.52 -5.48 2.46
CA LEU A 7 7.47 -5.34 1.45
C LEU A 7 7.91 -4.33 0.39
N ARG A 8 7.39 -4.44 -0.84
CA ARG A 8 7.52 -3.39 -1.84
C ARG A 8 6.31 -2.47 -1.73
N VAL A 9 6.54 -1.21 -1.38
CA VAL A 9 5.50 -0.21 -1.16
C VAL A 9 5.53 0.79 -2.31
N ASN A 10 4.40 0.94 -2.99
CA ASN A 10 4.21 1.87 -4.09
C ASN A 10 3.99 3.30 -3.55
N GLU A 11 3.05 3.44 -2.61
CA GLU A 11 2.75 4.72 -1.96
C GLU A 11 2.13 4.51 -0.56
N THR A 12 2.27 5.55 0.28
CA THR A 12 1.63 5.65 1.59
C THR A 12 1.01 7.04 1.74
N PHE A 13 -0.21 7.14 2.25
CA PHE A 13 -0.87 8.43 2.48
C PHE A 13 -2.01 8.32 3.50
N VAL A 14 -2.33 9.44 4.15
CA VAL A 14 -3.50 9.58 5.02
C VAL A 14 -4.66 10.16 4.21
N SER A 15 -5.83 9.52 4.30
CA SER A 15 -7.05 10.02 3.67
C SER A 15 -8.27 9.46 4.40
N VAL A 16 -9.45 9.63 3.80
CA VAL A 16 -10.71 9.03 4.23
C VAL A 16 -10.99 7.81 3.36
N GLN A 17 -11.41 6.68 3.98
CA GLN A 17 -11.85 5.50 3.25
C GLN A 17 -13.05 5.83 2.36
N GLY A 18 -12.91 5.60 1.06
CA GLY A 18 -13.91 5.94 0.06
C GLY A 18 -14.94 4.84 -0.19
N GLU A 19 -14.70 3.62 0.28
CA GLU A 19 -15.50 2.45 -0.12
C GLU A 19 -15.78 1.46 1.03
N GLY A 20 -16.80 0.63 0.82
CA GLY A 20 -17.15 -0.48 1.71
C GLY A 20 -17.75 -0.06 3.06
N ALA A 21 -17.68 -0.96 4.04
CA ALA A 21 -18.33 -0.79 5.35
C ALA A 21 -17.68 0.27 6.24
N GLN A 22 -16.48 0.75 5.88
CA GLN A 22 -15.73 1.77 6.63
C GLN A 22 -15.66 3.10 5.87
N ILE A 23 -16.50 3.28 4.85
CA ILE A 23 -16.59 4.53 4.11
C ILE A 23 -16.77 5.72 5.07
N GLY A 24 -15.97 6.77 4.88
CA GLY A 24 -15.95 7.96 5.74
C GLY A 24 -14.98 7.89 6.93
N ALA A 25 -14.37 6.74 7.22
CA ALA A 25 -13.39 6.62 8.30
C ALA A 25 -12.01 7.18 7.90
N PRO A 26 -11.28 7.87 8.79
CA PRO A 26 -9.89 8.23 8.55
C PRO A 26 -9.02 6.97 8.49
N ALA A 27 -8.09 6.91 7.54
CA ALA A 27 -7.22 5.76 7.34
C ALA A 27 -5.84 6.15 6.81
N PHE A 28 -4.82 5.42 7.26
CA PHE A 28 -3.50 5.40 6.66
C PHE A 28 -3.46 4.26 5.63
N PHE A 29 -3.30 4.62 4.36
CA PHE A 29 -3.26 3.67 3.25
C PHE A 29 -1.84 3.25 2.95
N ILE A 30 -1.65 1.94 2.75
CA ILE A 30 -0.40 1.34 2.29
C ILE A 30 -0.71 0.62 0.98
N ARG A 31 -0.27 1.18 -0.15
CA ARG A 31 -0.40 0.51 -1.45
C ARG A 31 0.86 -0.30 -1.71
N LEU A 32 0.70 -1.62 -1.81
CA LEU A 32 1.78 -2.51 -2.20
C LEU A 32 1.99 -2.50 -3.72
N ASP A 33 3.20 -2.84 -4.13
CA ASP A 33 3.60 -2.88 -5.53
C ASP A 33 3.64 -4.33 -6.05
N GLY A 34 3.01 -4.55 -7.20
CA GLY A 34 2.92 -5.84 -7.88
C GLY A 34 1.56 -6.54 -7.70
N CYS A 35 0.98 -6.99 -8.80
CA CYS A 35 -0.21 -7.83 -8.81
C CYS A 35 -0.06 -8.89 -9.92
N PRO A 36 -0.39 -10.17 -9.69
CA PRO A 36 -0.28 -11.21 -10.72
C PRO A 36 -1.42 -11.14 -11.76
N LEU A 37 -2.45 -10.33 -11.52
CA LEU A 37 -3.57 -10.14 -12.43
C LEU A 37 -3.28 -9.00 -13.42
N ARG A 38 -4.01 -8.98 -14.54
CA ARG A 38 -3.94 -7.94 -15.58
C ARG A 38 -5.34 -7.51 -16.01
N CYS A 39 -6.12 -7.08 -15.03
CA CYS A 39 -7.49 -6.62 -15.23
C CYS A 39 -7.51 -5.38 -16.13
N ALA A 40 -8.29 -5.40 -17.21
CA ALA A 40 -8.43 -4.27 -18.13
C ALA A 40 -9.12 -3.03 -17.50
N TRP A 41 -9.78 -3.22 -16.36
CA TRP A 41 -10.54 -2.22 -15.62
C TRP A 41 -9.86 -1.83 -14.29
N CYS A 42 -8.56 -2.08 -14.15
CA CYS A 42 -7.83 -1.59 -12.99
C CYS A 42 -7.67 -0.07 -13.08
N ASP A 43 -8.14 0.65 -12.06
CA ASP A 43 -8.01 2.10 -11.92
C ASP A 43 -6.61 2.54 -11.46
N THR A 44 -5.81 1.59 -10.96
CA THR A 44 -4.45 1.81 -10.44
C THR A 44 -3.40 0.99 -11.21
N PRO A 45 -3.32 1.11 -12.55
CA PRO A 45 -2.49 0.22 -13.36
C PRO A 45 -0.99 0.37 -13.09
N TYR A 46 -0.55 1.52 -12.60
CA TYR A 46 0.86 1.80 -12.28
C TYR A 46 1.42 0.93 -11.15
N ALA A 47 0.57 0.36 -10.30
CA ALA A 47 0.98 -0.50 -9.20
C ALA A 47 1.07 -2.00 -9.58
N LEU A 48 0.76 -2.37 -10.84
CA LEU A 48 0.67 -3.77 -11.24
C LEU A 48 2.02 -4.41 -11.58
N GLU A 49 2.95 -3.61 -12.12
CA GLU A 49 4.20 -4.12 -12.71
C GLU A 49 5.22 -4.60 -11.66
N GLY A 50 5.12 -4.17 -10.40
CA GLY A 50 6.06 -4.56 -9.34
C GLY A 50 7.44 -3.91 -9.47
N THR A 51 7.54 -2.84 -10.28
CA THR A 51 8.79 -2.11 -10.54
C THR A 51 8.81 -0.71 -9.92
N ALA A 52 7.65 -0.17 -9.52
CA ALA A 52 7.51 1.22 -9.08
C ALA A 52 7.70 1.42 -7.58
N GLY A 53 7.51 0.37 -6.77
CA GLY A 53 7.56 0.45 -5.32
C GLY A 53 8.96 0.26 -4.73
N ALA A 54 9.19 0.86 -3.56
CA ALA A 54 10.44 0.74 -2.81
C ALA A 54 10.37 -0.39 -1.77
N ALA A 55 11.50 -1.09 -1.55
CA ALA A 55 11.61 -2.07 -0.49
C ALA A 55 11.61 -1.37 0.89
N MET A 56 10.69 -1.75 1.77
CA MET A 56 10.53 -1.19 3.10
C MET A 56 10.30 -2.31 4.12
N SER A 57 10.93 -2.22 5.29
CA SER A 57 10.60 -3.10 6.41
C SER A 57 9.23 -2.73 6.98
N VAL A 58 8.52 -3.70 7.56
CA VAL A 58 7.26 -3.42 8.27
C VAL A 58 7.45 -2.36 9.35
N ASP A 59 8.54 -2.43 10.11
CA ASP A 59 8.85 -1.44 11.15
C ASP A 59 8.94 -0.01 10.58
N ALA A 60 9.63 0.16 9.43
CA ALA A 60 9.73 1.46 8.76
C ALA A 60 8.38 1.95 8.18
N ILE A 61 7.45 1.05 7.85
CA ILE A 61 6.10 1.44 7.42
C ILE A 61 5.27 1.91 8.63
N VAL A 62 5.40 1.23 9.77
CA VAL A 62 4.69 1.59 11.01
C VAL A 62 5.14 2.95 11.53
N GLU A 63 6.43 3.27 11.44
CA GLU A 63 6.96 4.59 11.83
C GLU A 63 6.31 5.74 11.06
N ARG A 64 5.88 5.51 9.81
CA ARG A 64 5.21 6.54 8.98
C ARG A 64 3.75 6.80 9.33
N VAL A 65 3.13 5.96 10.17
CA VAL A 65 1.72 6.16 10.56
C VAL A 65 1.55 7.39 11.45
N ALA A 66 2.62 7.83 12.11
CA ALA A 66 2.61 8.93 13.07
C ALA A 66 3.04 10.29 12.46
N ASP A 67 3.45 10.32 11.19
CA ASP A 67 3.82 11.54 10.44
C ASP A 67 2.58 12.30 9.95
#